data_AF-A0A1F8QJK2-F1
#
_entry.id   AF-A0A1F8QJK2-F1
#
_cell.length_a   1.000
_cell.length_b   1.000
_cell.length_c   1.000
_cell.angle_alpha   90.00
_cell.angle_beta   90.00
_cell.angle_gamma   90.00
#
_symmetry.space_group_name_H-M   'P 1'
#
loop_
_entity.id
_entity.type
_entity.pdbx_description
1 polymer ?
#
loop_
_entity_poly.entity_id
_entity_poly.type
_entity_poly.pdbx_seq_one_letter_code
_entity_poly.pdbx_strand_id
1 'polypeptide(L)'
;MMSRLTGVCVFVFFGALLAVAIMLMADNPAASASPEPNTPLDCLSCHPRNMDYHDKLGAANKSCYACHDKTDMQVLRMLDDTLLPLDEPAPLCGQCHAQRYQSWLDGTHGFPPADLADSVSQQSRPQCSACHSQHNPQIVFANITLPRPPPQPAPRQASPELLIMLGTASLLLISIGIVVVNRIRS
;
A
#
# COMPACT_ATOMS: atom_id res chain seq x y z
N MET A 1 12.00 -16.36 68.60
CA MET A 1 11.97 -17.37 67.51
C MET A 1 10.83 -17.16 66.49
N MET A 2 9.75 -16.43 66.82
CA MET A 2 8.59 -16.23 65.92
C MET A 2 8.75 -15.19 64.79
N SER A 3 9.78 -14.33 64.79
CA SER A 3 9.94 -13.28 63.77
C SER A 3 10.63 -13.74 62.47
N ARG A 4 11.25 -14.93 62.45
CA ARG A 4 11.95 -15.45 61.27
C ARG A 4 11.05 -16.31 60.37
N LEU A 5 10.03 -16.97 60.93
CA LEU A 5 9.08 -17.77 60.14
C LEU A 5 8.12 -16.90 59.30
N THR A 6 7.66 -15.77 59.84
CA THR A 6 6.77 -14.85 59.11
C THR A 6 7.45 -14.21 57.90
N GLY A 7 8.74 -13.86 57.98
CA GLY A 7 9.51 -13.34 56.85
C GLY A 7 9.65 -14.36 55.71
N VAL A 8 9.98 -15.61 56.03
CA VAL A 8 10.17 -16.68 55.03
C VAL A 8 8.86 -16.98 54.30
N CYS A 9 7.72 -17.03 55.02
CA CYS A 9 6.42 -17.29 54.39
C CYS A 9 5.99 -16.14 53.44
N VAL A 10 6.25 -14.88 53.80
CA VAL A 10 5.90 -13.73 52.94
C VAL A 10 6.74 -13.71 51.67
N PHE A 11 8.05 -13.98 51.77
CA PHE A 11 8.94 -14.05 50.59
C PHE A 11 8.57 -15.20 49.64
N VAL A 12 8.20 -16.37 50.18
CA VAL A 12 7.79 -17.52 49.36
C VAL A 12 6.45 -17.25 48.66
N PHE A 13 5.48 -16.63 49.34
CA PHE A 13 4.19 -16.29 48.73
C PHE A 13 4.30 -15.19 47.67
N PHE A 14 5.05 -14.11 47.94
CA PHE A 14 5.26 -13.06 46.94
C PHE A 14 6.13 -13.53 45.77
N GLY A 15 7.13 -14.38 46.03
CA GLY A 15 7.93 -15.02 44.99
C GLY A 15 7.11 -15.95 44.11
N ALA A 16 6.20 -16.75 44.69
CA ALA A 16 5.30 -17.62 43.97
C ALA A 16 4.26 -16.82 43.15
N LEU A 17 3.69 -15.75 43.70
CA LEU A 17 2.77 -14.87 42.98
C LEU A 17 3.46 -14.14 41.83
N LEU A 18 4.71 -13.69 42.02
CA LEU A 18 5.50 -13.08 40.96
C LEU A 18 5.85 -14.09 39.86
N ALA A 19 6.20 -15.33 40.22
CA ALA A 19 6.47 -16.40 39.25
C ALA A 19 5.21 -16.79 38.46
N VAL A 20 4.04 -16.87 39.12
CA VAL A 20 2.75 -17.12 38.47
C VAL A 20 2.36 -15.96 37.58
N ALA A 21 2.58 -14.70 38.01
CA ALA A 21 2.35 -13.53 37.17
C ALA A 21 3.28 -13.53 35.95
N ILE A 22 4.57 -13.82 36.11
CA ILE A 22 5.52 -13.93 34.99
C ILE A 22 5.09 -15.04 34.01
N MET A 23 4.65 -16.20 34.50
CA MET A 23 4.14 -17.27 33.63
C MET A 23 2.81 -16.92 32.95
N LEU A 24 1.91 -16.20 33.61
CA LEU A 24 0.67 -15.71 33.00
C LEU A 24 0.91 -14.59 31.97
N MET A 25 2.03 -13.86 32.07
CA MET A 25 2.45 -12.86 31.09
C MET A 25 3.38 -13.46 30.00
N ALA A 26 3.82 -14.73 30.13
CA ALA A 26 4.82 -15.33 29.27
C ALA A 26 4.27 -15.96 27.97
N ASP A 27 2.96 -16.16 27.83
CA ASP A 27 2.42 -16.76 26.61
C ASP A 27 1.42 -15.84 25.89
N ASN A 28 1.94 -15.13 24.89
CA ASN A 28 1.36 -15.09 23.55
C ASN A 28 2.45 -14.75 22.51
N PRO A 29 3.46 -15.62 22.31
CA PRO A 29 4.51 -15.40 21.29
C PRO A 29 3.98 -15.40 19.84
N ALA A 30 2.70 -15.76 19.61
CA ALA A 30 2.11 -15.85 18.28
C ALA A 30 1.54 -14.54 17.72
N ALA A 31 1.44 -13.46 18.51
CA ALA A 31 0.73 -12.25 18.09
C ALA A 31 1.59 -11.21 17.37
N SER A 32 2.92 -11.36 17.30
CA SER A 32 3.78 -10.29 16.77
C SER A 32 5.06 -10.72 16.05
N ALA A 33 5.24 -12.00 15.72
CA ALA A 33 6.32 -12.39 14.83
C ALA A 33 5.93 -11.99 13.40
N SER A 34 6.54 -10.94 12.86
CA SER A 34 6.46 -10.63 11.43
C SER A 34 6.88 -11.86 10.63
N PRO A 35 6.23 -12.16 9.49
CA PRO A 35 6.60 -13.29 8.65
C PRO A 35 8.10 -13.24 8.30
N GLU A 36 8.76 -14.41 8.30
CA GLU A 36 10.13 -14.55 7.83
C GLU A 36 10.27 -13.96 6.41
N PRO A 37 11.29 -13.12 6.15
CA PRO A 37 11.48 -12.49 4.85
C PRO A 37 11.45 -13.52 3.71
N ASN A 38 10.71 -13.22 2.64
CA ASN A 38 10.55 -14.07 1.46
C ASN A 38 9.71 -15.35 1.66
N THR A 39 8.96 -15.48 2.76
CA THR A 39 8.02 -16.59 2.95
C THR A 39 6.66 -16.24 2.34
N PRO A 40 6.03 -17.14 1.55
CA PRO A 40 4.67 -16.93 1.07
C PRO A 40 3.70 -16.65 2.21
N LEU A 41 2.92 -15.57 2.10
CA LEU A 41 1.99 -15.11 3.11
C LEU A 41 0.80 -16.06 3.22
N ASP A 42 0.48 -16.52 4.43
CA ASP A 42 -0.76 -17.25 4.66
C ASP A 42 -1.93 -16.27 4.88
N CYS A 43 -2.67 -16.03 3.79
CA CYS A 43 -3.64 -14.94 3.70
C CYS A 43 -4.89 -15.17 4.57
N LEU A 44 -5.26 -16.43 4.83
CA LEU A 44 -6.52 -16.79 5.49
C LEU A 44 -6.39 -17.02 7.00
N SER A 45 -5.16 -17.08 7.51
CA SER A 45 -4.88 -17.30 8.95
C SER A 45 -5.35 -16.16 9.84
N CYS A 46 -5.24 -14.91 9.37
CA CYS A 46 -5.54 -13.72 10.18
C CYS A 46 -6.96 -13.20 9.98
N HIS A 47 -7.44 -13.16 8.73
CA HIS A 47 -8.82 -12.79 8.42
C HIS A 47 -9.30 -13.45 7.11
N PRO A 48 -10.57 -13.85 7.03
CA PRO A 48 -11.12 -14.30 5.76
C PRO A 48 -11.35 -13.09 4.84
N ARG A 49 -10.84 -13.17 3.61
CA ARG A 49 -11.21 -12.28 2.50
C ARG A 49 -11.85 -13.14 1.43
N ASN A 50 -13.17 -13.04 1.27
CA ASN A 50 -13.87 -13.79 0.26
C ASN A 50 -13.63 -13.19 -1.13
N MET A 51 -13.43 -14.06 -2.12
CA MET A 51 -13.38 -13.71 -3.53
C MET A 51 -14.70 -14.15 -4.15
N ASP A 52 -15.61 -13.22 -4.45
CA ASP A 52 -16.95 -13.59 -4.91
C ASP A 52 -16.98 -13.96 -6.41
N TYR A 53 -16.03 -13.42 -7.19
CA TYR A 53 -16.00 -13.59 -8.66
C TYR A 53 -14.64 -14.02 -9.24
N HIS A 54 -13.58 -13.97 -8.43
CA HIS A 54 -12.23 -14.38 -8.82
C HIS A 54 -11.75 -15.63 -8.06
N ASP A 55 -12.63 -16.30 -7.33
CA ASP A 55 -12.39 -17.62 -6.71
C ASP A 55 -11.89 -18.68 -7.71
N LYS A 56 -12.30 -18.57 -8.98
CA LYS A 56 -11.88 -19.48 -10.06
C LYS A 56 -10.40 -19.40 -10.41
N LEU A 57 -9.67 -18.40 -9.92
CA LEU A 57 -8.23 -18.27 -10.16
C LEU A 57 -7.40 -19.21 -9.27
N GLY A 58 -8.00 -19.85 -8.27
CA GLY A 58 -7.34 -20.87 -7.45
C GLY A 58 -8.00 -21.06 -6.09
N ALA A 59 -7.69 -22.17 -5.42
CA ALA A 59 -8.18 -22.41 -4.06
C ALA A 59 -7.33 -21.66 -3.01
N ALA A 60 -7.98 -21.14 -1.96
CA ALA A 60 -7.35 -20.48 -0.82
C ALA A 60 -6.36 -19.39 -1.26
N ASN A 61 -5.12 -19.41 -0.75
CA ASN A 61 -4.12 -18.38 -1.05
C ASN A 61 -3.76 -18.30 -2.54
N LYS A 62 -4.01 -19.36 -3.34
CA LYS A 62 -3.69 -19.35 -4.78
C LYS A 62 -4.48 -18.29 -5.55
N SER A 63 -5.74 -18.04 -5.21
CA SER A 63 -6.51 -16.97 -5.87
C SER A 63 -5.95 -15.60 -5.55
N CYS A 64 -5.39 -15.41 -4.35
CA CYS A 64 -4.75 -14.16 -3.95
C CYS A 64 -3.47 -13.92 -4.75
N TYR A 65 -2.65 -14.97 -4.91
CA TYR A 65 -1.39 -14.90 -5.66
C TYR A 65 -1.55 -14.80 -7.17
N ALA A 66 -2.77 -14.94 -7.69
CA ALA A 66 -3.05 -14.67 -9.10
C ALA A 66 -2.96 -13.17 -9.44
N CYS A 67 -3.01 -12.31 -8.42
CA CYS A 67 -2.90 -10.87 -8.57
C CYS A 67 -1.76 -10.27 -7.74
N HIS A 68 -1.56 -10.77 -6.52
CA HIS A 68 -0.56 -10.26 -5.60
C HIS A 68 0.74 -11.07 -5.64
N ASP A 69 1.84 -10.42 -5.29
CA ASP A 69 3.04 -11.14 -4.94
C ASP A 69 2.80 -12.08 -3.74
N LYS A 70 3.51 -13.21 -3.71
CA LYS A 70 3.35 -14.21 -2.67
C LYS A 70 3.81 -13.72 -1.31
N THR A 71 4.75 -12.77 -1.28
CA THR A 71 5.45 -12.31 -0.09
C THR A 71 5.09 -10.88 0.29
N ASP A 72 4.55 -10.09 -0.64
CA ASP A 72 4.09 -8.73 -0.40
C ASP A 72 2.75 -8.43 -1.08
N MET A 73 1.69 -8.24 -0.29
CA MET A 73 0.35 -7.90 -0.81
C MET A 73 0.27 -6.47 -1.38
N GLN A 74 1.29 -5.63 -1.20
CA GLN A 74 1.38 -4.30 -1.80
C GLN A 74 1.99 -4.32 -3.20
N VAL A 75 2.40 -5.49 -3.69
CA VAL A 75 2.93 -5.68 -5.02
C VAL A 75 2.00 -6.58 -5.80
N LEU A 76 1.74 -6.21 -7.05
CA LEU A 76 1.01 -7.03 -7.99
C LEU A 76 1.99 -7.84 -8.84
N ARG A 77 1.63 -9.07 -9.19
CA ARG A 77 2.45 -9.98 -9.99
C ARG A 77 1.67 -10.40 -11.23
N MET A 78 2.23 -10.13 -12.40
CA MET A 78 1.71 -10.58 -13.69
C MET A 78 2.02 -12.07 -13.94
N LEU A 79 1.37 -12.66 -14.94
CA LEU A 79 1.56 -14.05 -15.33
C LEU A 79 2.97 -14.36 -15.84
N ASP A 80 3.70 -13.34 -16.31
CA ASP A 80 5.10 -13.41 -16.73
C ASP A 80 6.09 -13.07 -15.60
N ASP A 81 5.61 -13.05 -14.36
CA ASP A 81 6.34 -12.66 -13.14
C ASP A 81 6.77 -11.19 -13.05
N THR A 82 6.37 -10.33 -14.00
CA THR A 82 6.58 -8.88 -13.88
C THR A 82 5.84 -8.33 -12.67
N LEU A 83 6.50 -7.45 -11.92
CA LEU A 83 5.94 -6.79 -10.74
C LEU A 83 5.38 -5.42 -11.11
N LEU A 84 4.19 -5.13 -10.60
CA LEU A 84 3.51 -3.85 -10.76
C LEU A 84 3.20 -3.25 -9.38
N PRO A 85 3.21 -1.92 -9.24
CA PRO A 85 2.76 -1.28 -8.02
C PRO A 85 1.24 -1.44 -7.84
N LEU A 86 0.77 -1.45 -6.60
CA LEU A 86 -0.64 -1.70 -6.26
C LEU A 86 -1.63 -0.70 -6.88
N ASP A 87 -1.16 0.51 -7.15
CA ASP A 87 -1.93 1.63 -7.71
C ASP A 87 -1.96 1.65 -9.25
N GLU A 88 -1.31 0.70 -9.92
CA GLU A 88 -1.38 0.53 -11.38
C GLU A 88 -1.92 -0.86 -11.78
N PRO A 89 -3.13 -1.26 -11.35
CA PRO A 89 -3.64 -2.61 -11.60
C PRO A 89 -4.14 -2.84 -13.03
N ALA A 90 -4.35 -1.79 -13.85
CA ALA A 90 -4.99 -1.95 -15.16
C ALA A 90 -4.30 -2.97 -16.10
N PRO A 91 -2.95 -2.99 -16.24
CA PRO A 91 -2.27 -4.00 -17.04
C PRO A 91 -2.49 -5.43 -16.52
N LEU A 92 -2.49 -5.61 -15.20
CA LEU A 92 -2.76 -6.91 -14.56
C LEU A 92 -4.17 -7.41 -14.93
N CYS A 93 -5.18 -6.55 -14.81
CA CYS A 93 -6.57 -6.88 -15.14
C CYS A 93 -6.71 -7.24 -16.64
N GLY A 94 -5.95 -6.58 -17.51
CA GLY A 94 -5.96 -6.80 -18.95
C GLY A 94 -5.53 -8.19 -19.39
N GLN A 95 -4.79 -8.94 -18.56
CA GLN A 95 -4.39 -10.32 -18.86
C GLN A 95 -5.58 -11.27 -18.99
N CYS A 96 -6.69 -10.99 -18.28
CA CYS A 96 -7.91 -11.81 -18.34
C CYS A 96 -9.09 -11.03 -18.94
N HIS A 97 -9.19 -9.73 -18.69
CA HIS A 97 -10.27 -8.86 -19.17
C HIS A 97 -9.84 -8.03 -20.40
N ALA A 98 -9.22 -8.69 -21.37
CA ALA A 98 -8.60 -8.06 -22.54
C ALA A 98 -9.53 -7.04 -23.24
N GLN A 99 -10.79 -7.40 -23.50
CA GLN A 99 -11.73 -6.49 -24.16
C GLN A 99 -11.98 -5.20 -23.35
N ARG A 100 -12.10 -5.31 -22.02
CA ARG A 100 -12.33 -4.14 -21.15
C ARG A 100 -11.08 -3.29 -21.00
N TYR A 101 -9.92 -3.94 -20.97
CA TYR A 101 -8.64 -3.24 -20.99
C TYR A 101 -8.43 -2.47 -22.29
N GLN A 102 -8.78 -3.04 -23.45
CA GLN A 102 -8.78 -2.32 -24.71
C GLN A 102 -9.72 -1.10 -24.67
N SER A 103 -10.97 -1.28 -24.19
CA SER A 103 -11.88 -0.14 -24.02
C SER A 103 -11.33 0.94 -23.08
N TRP A 104 -10.57 0.56 -22.05
CA TRP A 104 -9.89 1.50 -21.16
C TRP A 104 -8.73 2.24 -21.83
N LEU A 105 -7.91 1.53 -22.63
CA LEU A 105 -6.85 2.12 -23.46
C LEU A 105 -7.41 3.13 -24.46
N ASP A 106 -8.48 2.75 -25.15
CA ASP A 106 -9.23 3.57 -26.11
C ASP A 106 -10.00 4.71 -25.42
N GLY A 107 -10.08 4.69 -24.08
CA GLY A 107 -10.77 5.70 -23.30
C GLY A 107 -12.28 5.58 -23.26
N THR A 108 -12.85 4.57 -23.90
CA THR A 108 -14.29 4.30 -23.91
C THR A 108 -14.80 3.69 -22.59
N HIS A 109 -13.90 3.28 -21.69
CA HIS A 109 -14.20 2.73 -20.37
C HIS A 109 -13.31 3.34 -19.29
N GLY A 110 -13.84 3.55 -18.07
CA GLY A 110 -13.12 4.25 -17.00
C GLY A 110 -12.94 5.76 -17.27
N PHE A 111 -13.97 6.41 -17.80
CA PHE A 111 -13.89 7.74 -18.41
C PHE A 111 -13.55 8.89 -17.43
N PRO A 112 -12.63 9.79 -17.82
CA PRO A 112 -12.71 11.22 -17.53
C PRO A 112 -13.83 11.88 -18.36
N PRO A 113 -14.27 13.11 -18.07
CA PRO A 113 -15.21 13.86 -18.90
C PRO A 113 -14.91 13.83 -20.41
N ALA A 114 -15.93 13.76 -21.29
CA ALA A 114 -15.75 13.70 -22.75
C ALA A 114 -14.97 14.88 -23.34
N ASP A 115 -15.05 16.05 -22.70
CA ASP A 115 -14.29 17.27 -22.98
C ASP A 115 -12.80 17.19 -22.58
N LEU A 116 -12.41 16.15 -21.85
CA LEU A 116 -11.04 15.88 -21.42
C LEU A 116 -10.45 14.60 -22.03
N ALA A 117 -11.22 13.87 -22.84
CA ALA A 117 -10.80 12.58 -23.38
C ALA A 117 -9.51 12.67 -24.21
N ASP A 118 -9.32 13.78 -24.93
CA ASP A 118 -8.15 14.04 -25.78
C ASP A 118 -6.97 14.66 -25.01
N SER A 119 -7.17 15.06 -23.75
CA SER A 119 -6.17 15.76 -22.91
C SER A 119 -5.68 14.95 -21.70
N VAL A 120 -6.29 13.80 -21.42
CA VAL A 120 -5.89 12.89 -20.31
C VAL A 120 -4.95 11.82 -20.84
N SER A 121 -3.73 11.76 -20.30
CA SER A 121 -2.79 10.66 -20.56
C SER A 121 -3.30 9.34 -19.97
N GLN A 122 -2.86 8.19 -20.48
CA GLN A 122 -3.24 6.89 -19.92
C GLN A 122 -2.96 6.79 -18.40
N GLN A 123 -1.84 7.34 -17.92
CA GLN A 123 -1.52 7.41 -16.49
C GLN A 123 -2.50 8.24 -15.65
N SER A 124 -3.22 9.19 -16.24
CA SER A 124 -4.20 10.02 -15.53
C SER A 124 -5.64 9.49 -15.63
N ARG A 125 -5.84 8.34 -16.28
CA ARG A 125 -7.14 7.65 -16.30
C ARG A 125 -7.40 6.95 -14.96
N PRO A 126 -8.66 6.96 -14.47
CA PRO A 126 -9.07 6.11 -13.37
C PRO A 126 -8.66 4.65 -13.60
N GLN A 127 -8.04 4.05 -12.59
CA GLN A 127 -7.68 2.64 -12.58
C GLN A 127 -8.93 1.77 -12.42
N CYS A 128 -8.86 0.49 -12.80
CA CYS A 128 -10.00 -0.43 -12.69
C CYS A 128 -10.53 -0.51 -11.24
N SER A 129 -9.62 -0.51 -10.27
CA SER A 129 -9.90 -0.57 -8.83
C SER A 129 -10.56 0.70 -8.27
N ALA A 130 -10.56 1.81 -9.01
CA ALA A 130 -11.22 3.03 -8.59
C ALA A 130 -12.75 2.89 -8.56
N CYS A 131 -13.30 2.01 -9.41
CA CYS A 131 -14.73 1.77 -9.50
C CYS A 131 -15.12 0.33 -9.14
N HIS A 132 -14.25 -0.65 -9.42
CA HIS A 132 -14.51 -2.07 -9.16
C HIS A 132 -13.73 -2.56 -7.93
N SER A 133 -14.36 -3.35 -7.07
CA SER A 133 -13.60 -4.09 -6.06
C SER A 133 -12.98 -5.33 -6.68
N GLN A 134 -11.67 -5.52 -6.54
CA GLN A 134 -10.95 -6.68 -7.10
C GLN A 134 -11.38 -8.03 -6.49
N HIS A 135 -12.00 -8.04 -5.29
CA HIS A 135 -12.55 -9.24 -4.68
C HIS A 135 -14.05 -9.41 -4.95
N ASN A 136 -14.75 -8.30 -5.26
CA ASN A 136 -16.16 -8.27 -5.63
C ASN A 136 -16.39 -7.26 -6.78
N PRO A 137 -15.99 -7.60 -8.03
CA PRO A 137 -15.94 -6.65 -9.13
C PRO A 137 -17.30 -6.21 -9.65
N GLN A 138 -18.40 -6.81 -9.21
CA GLN A 138 -19.71 -6.37 -9.65
C GLN A 138 -20.04 -4.98 -9.11
N ILE A 139 -20.33 -4.09 -10.05
CA ILE A 139 -20.92 -2.79 -9.77
C ILE A 139 -22.40 -2.87 -10.12
N VAL A 140 -23.26 -2.66 -9.13
CA VAL A 140 -24.70 -2.56 -9.35
C VAL A 140 -24.98 -1.17 -9.89
N PHE A 141 -25.26 -1.07 -11.18
CA PHE A 141 -25.72 0.16 -11.80
C PHE A 141 -27.20 0.41 -11.49
N ALA A 142 -27.53 0.61 -10.22
CA ALA A 142 -28.81 1.20 -9.81
C ALA A 142 -28.57 2.69 -9.58
N ASN A 143 -29.24 3.55 -10.36
CA ASN A 143 -29.25 5.01 -10.18
C ASN A 143 -27.90 5.77 -10.27
N ILE A 144 -26.93 5.29 -11.06
CA ILE A 144 -25.72 6.08 -11.37
C ILE A 144 -25.97 6.94 -12.62
N THR A 145 -26.85 7.94 -12.45
CA THR A 145 -26.65 9.28 -13.03
C THR A 145 -26.01 10.12 -11.94
N LEU A 146 -24.85 9.71 -11.40
CA LEU A 146 -24.09 10.61 -10.54
C LEU A 146 -23.60 11.76 -11.44
N PRO A 147 -24.00 13.01 -11.16
CA PRO A 147 -23.48 14.13 -11.91
C PRO A 147 -21.96 14.16 -11.77
N ARG A 148 -21.30 14.38 -12.89
CA ARG A 148 -19.86 14.59 -13.03
C ARG A 148 -19.31 15.45 -11.87
N PRO A 149 -18.36 14.95 -11.06
CA PRO A 149 -17.61 15.82 -10.16
C PRO A 149 -16.90 16.90 -10.98
N PRO A 150 -16.89 18.17 -10.54
CA PRO A 150 -16.24 19.25 -11.28
C PRO A 150 -14.76 18.92 -11.51
N PRO A 151 -14.17 19.36 -12.65
CA PRO A 151 -12.76 19.11 -12.94
C PRO A 151 -11.90 19.59 -11.77
N GLN A 152 -11.05 18.72 -11.25
CA GLN A 152 -10.03 19.14 -10.31
C GLN A 152 -8.96 19.91 -11.10
N PRO A 153 -8.49 21.07 -10.60
CA PRO A 153 -7.37 21.75 -11.23
C PRO A 153 -6.16 20.81 -11.27
N ALA A 154 -5.46 20.75 -12.41
CA ALA A 154 -4.19 20.03 -12.49
C ALA A 154 -3.28 20.46 -11.33
N PRO A 155 -2.50 19.53 -10.72
CA PRO A 155 -1.53 19.91 -9.71
C PRO A 155 -0.66 21.02 -10.26
N ARG A 156 -0.63 22.16 -9.54
CA ARG A 156 0.06 23.37 -10.00
C ARG A 156 1.54 23.04 -10.14
N GLN A 157 1.99 22.79 -11.36
CA GLN A 157 3.41 22.67 -11.66
C GLN A 157 4.08 23.99 -11.26
N ALA A 158 5.22 23.92 -10.59
CA ALA A 158 6.01 25.10 -10.27
C ALA A 158 6.29 25.86 -11.58
N SER A 159 6.08 27.17 -11.59
CA SER A 159 6.35 27.95 -12.79
C SER A 159 7.84 27.81 -13.15
N PRO A 160 8.19 27.83 -14.45
CA PRO A 160 9.58 27.83 -14.87
C PRO A 160 10.37 28.97 -14.21
N GLU A 161 9.72 30.11 -13.95
CA GLU A 161 10.33 31.22 -13.20
C GLU A 161 10.68 30.84 -11.75
N LEU A 162 9.81 30.13 -11.04
CA LEU A 162 10.09 29.69 -9.67
C LEU A 162 11.25 28.69 -9.63
N LEU A 163 11.33 27.79 -10.61
CA LEU A 163 12.44 26.84 -10.75
C LEU A 163 13.77 27.57 -11.04
N ILE A 164 13.74 28.60 -11.89
CA ILE A 164 14.91 29.44 -12.19
C ILE A 164 15.32 30.25 -10.95
N MET A 165 14.36 30.81 -10.19
CA MET A 165 14.66 31.54 -8.95
C MET A 165 15.30 30.64 -7.89
N LEU A 166 14.77 29.44 -7.68
CA LEU A 166 15.34 28.48 -6.73
C LEU A 166 16.74 28.02 -7.17
N GLY A 167 16.92 27.71 -8.46
CA GLY A 167 18.22 27.29 -8.99
C GLY A 167 19.30 28.38 -8.88
N THR A 168 18.96 29.63 -9.21
CA THR A 168 19.90 30.77 -9.12
C THR A 168 20.25 31.10 -7.67
N ALA A 169 19.29 31.05 -6.74
CA ALA A 169 19.54 31.23 -5.32
C ALA A 169 20.50 30.17 -4.74
N SER A 170 20.32 28.90 -5.12
CA SER A 170 21.22 27.82 -4.70
C SER A 170 22.65 28.03 -5.21
N LEU A 171 22.82 28.43 -6.48
CA LEU A 171 24.15 28.70 -7.04
C LEU A 171 24.83 29.89 -6.35
N LEU A 172 24.08 30.95 -6.04
CA LEU A 172 24.62 32.12 -5.34
C LEU A 172 25.12 31.76 -3.93
N LEU A 173 24.34 30.97 -3.18
CA LEU A 173 24.72 30.51 -1.84
C LEU A 173 25.97 29.62 -1.86
N ILE A 174 26.07 28.72 -2.85
CA ILE A 174 27.26 27.88 -3.04
C ILE A 174 28.49 28.76 -3.35
N SER A 175 28.32 29.76 -4.23
CA SER A 175 29.39 30.69 -4.62
C SER A 175 29.91 31.50 -3.43
N ILE A 176 29.00 32.05 -2.62
CA ILE A 176 29.33 32.79 -1.39
C ILE A 176 30.04 31.86 -0.40
N GLY A 177 29.54 30.63 -0.23
CA GLY A 177 30.17 29.63 0.63
C GLY A 177 31.62 29.32 0.23
N ILE A 178 31.88 29.15 -1.06
CA ILE A 178 33.25 28.90 -1.58
C ILE A 178 34.18 30.10 -1.27
N VAL A 179 33.70 31.33 -1.49
CA VAL A 179 34.49 32.54 -1.20
C VAL A 179 34.80 32.68 0.28
N VAL A 180 33.82 32.42 1.16
CA VAL A 180 34.02 32.46 2.61
C VAL A 180 35.02 31.40 3.06
N VAL A 181 34.91 30.16 2.58
CA VAL A 181 35.84 29.07 2.92
C VAL A 181 37.26 29.39 2.44
N ASN A 182 37.41 29.92 1.23
CA ASN A 182 38.72 30.31 0.71
C ASN A 182 39.35 31.46 1.51
N ARG A 183 38.54 32.41 1.99
CA ARG A 183 39.00 33.53 2.84
C ARG A 183 39.37 33.12 4.26
N ILE A 184 38.74 32.08 4.81
CA ILE A 184 39.11 31.52 6.13
C ILE A 184 40.43 30.71 6.03
N ARG A 185 40.73 30.15 4.85
CA ARG A 185 41.94 29.35 4.61
C ARG A 185 43.19 30.17 4.26
N SER A 186 43.04 31.44 3.88
CA SER A 186 44.12 32.40 3.59
C SER A 186 44.52 33.19 4.83
#